data_AF-A0A9D7IXI3-F1
#
_entry.id   AF-A0A9D7IXI3-F1
#
_cell.length_a   1.000
_cell.length_b   1.000
_cell.length_c   1.000
_cell.angle_alpha   90.00
_cell.angle_beta   90.00
_cell.angle_gamma   90.00
#
_symmetry.space_group_name_H-M   'P 1'
#
loop_
_entity.id
_entity.type
_entity.pdbx_description
1 polymer ?
#
loop_
_entity_poly.entity_id
_entity_poly.type
_entity_poly.pdbx_seq_one_letter_code
_entity_poly.pdbx_strand_id
1 'polypeptide(L)'
;MIDFALHRIAPAVEFQGDVRSITPSEITAVESYLRRRTDIPEHPRQWLAWRISVPLLQKIRPVYDPANFNYEGFLEEILARYRVESRYRT
;
A
#
# COMPACT_ATOMS: atom_id res chain seq x y z
N MET A 1 18.69 -1.97 -11.09
CA MET A 1 18.02 -0.75 -10.61
C MET A 1 17.17 -1.16 -9.42
N ILE A 2 17.38 -0.59 -8.23
CA ILE A 2 16.60 -0.93 -7.03
C ILE A 2 15.20 -0.30 -7.20
N ASP A 3 14.14 -1.10 -7.17
CA ASP A 3 12.77 -0.57 -7.19
C ASP A 3 12.39 -0.10 -5.78
N PHE A 4 12.50 1.21 -5.55
CA PHE A 4 12.20 1.83 -4.25
C PHE A 4 10.75 1.63 -3.78
N ALA A 5 9.83 1.28 -4.70
CA ALA A 5 8.48 0.92 -4.32
C ALA A 5 8.42 -0.37 -3.47
N LEU A 6 9.43 -1.25 -3.58
CA LEU A 6 9.47 -2.54 -2.87
C LEU A 6 10.28 -2.51 -1.59
N HIS A 7 10.96 -1.40 -1.30
CA HIS A 7 11.61 -1.25 -0.02
C HIS A 7 10.53 -1.04 1.05
N ARG A 8 10.53 -1.90 2.08
CA ARG A 8 9.77 -1.67 3.30
C ARG A 8 10.49 -0.58 4.10
N ILE A 9 9.78 0.51 4.40
CA ILE A 9 10.29 1.62 5.22
C ILE A 9 9.37 1.83 6.43
N ALA A 10 8.06 1.68 6.24
CA ALA A 10 7.10 1.84 7.31
C ALA A 10 7.03 0.60 8.22
N PRO A 11 6.59 0.74 9.48
CA PRO A 11 6.25 -0.41 10.32
C PRO A 11 5.24 -1.30 9.59
N ALA A 12 5.49 -2.60 9.61
CA ALA A 12 4.66 -3.58 8.93
C ALA A 12 3.21 -3.52 9.45
N VAL A 13 2.26 -3.56 8.53
CA VAL A 13 0.83 -3.61 8.86
C VAL A 13 0.30 -4.98 8.49
N GLU A 14 -0.16 -5.70 9.49
CA GLU A 14 -0.91 -6.94 9.30
C GLU A 14 -2.39 -6.61 9.14
N PHE A 15 -3.00 -7.14 8.08
CA PHE A 15 -4.44 -7.07 7.89
C PHE A 15 -4.97 -8.33 7.20
N GLN A 16 -6.25 -8.63 7.39
CA GLN A 16 -6.99 -9.67 6.68
C GLN A 16 -7.98 -9.02 5.72
N GLY A 17 -7.92 -9.36 4.44
CA GLY A 17 -8.80 -8.80 3.41
C GLY A 17 -8.42 -9.28 2.01
N ASP A 18 -9.38 -9.34 1.11
CA ASP A 18 -9.17 -9.79 -0.27
C ASP A 18 -8.59 -8.66 -1.14
N VAL A 19 -7.39 -8.86 -1.66
CA VAL A 19 -6.70 -7.89 -2.53
C VAL A 19 -7.00 -8.09 -4.02
N ARG A 20 -7.74 -9.13 -4.40
CA ARG A 20 -8.05 -9.45 -5.81
C ARG A 20 -8.95 -8.42 -6.48
N SER A 21 -9.71 -7.65 -5.70
CA SER A 21 -10.56 -6.56 -6.19
C SER A 21 -9.77 -5.30 -6.58
N ILE A 22 -8.49 -5.22 -6.24
CA ILE A 22 -7.64 -4.06 -6.52
C ILE A 22 -7.29 -4.05 -8.01
N THR A 23 -7.46 -2.89 -8.65
CA THR A 23 -7.19 -2.74 -10.09
C THR A 23 -5.71 -2.42 -10.36
N PRO A 24 -5.22 -2.69 -11.59
CA PRO A 24 -3.88 -2.26 -11.98
C PRO A 24 -3.66 -0.74 -11.82
N SER A 25 -4.67 0.08 -12.11
CA SER A 25 -4.57 1.54 -11.98
C SER A 25 -4.41 2.00 -10.52
N GLU A 26 -5.05 1.31 -9.58
CA GLU A 26 -4.88 1.56 -8.15
C GLU A 26 -3.48 1.18 -7.69
N ILE A 27 -2.95 0.05 -8.15
CA ILE A 27 -1.57 -0.36 -7.87
C ILE A 27 -0.56 0.61 -8.46
N THR A 28 -0.78 1.12 -9.67
CA THR A 28 0.09 2.17 -10.25
C THR A 28 0.16 3.40 -9.35
N ALA A 29 -0.96 3.81 -8.74
CA ALA A 29 -0.97 4.93 -7.79
C ALA A 29 -0.19 4.61 -6.51
N VAL A 30 -0.37 3.40 -5.96
CA VAL A 30 0.40 2.89 -4.80
C VAL A 30 1.90 2.90 -5.10
N GLU A 31 2.33 2.29 -6.21
CA GLU A 31 3.74 2.20 -6.60
C GLU A 31 4.35 3.58 -6.84
N SER A 32 3.63 4.47 -7.52
CA SER A 32 4.11 5.82 -7.82
C SER A 32 4.34 6.63 -6.55
N TYR A 33 3.45 6.50 -5.56
CA TYR A 33 3.61 7.10 -4.26
C TYR A 33 4.80 6.49 -3.50
N LEU A 34 4.84 5.16 -3.37
CA LEU A 34 5.90 4.47 -2.61
C LEU A 34 7.29 4.81 -3.18
N ARG A 35 7.43 4.88 -4.50
CA ARG A 35 8.72 5.20 -5.15
C ARG A 35 9.24 6.61 -4.83
N ARG A 36 8.36 7.58 -4.56
CA ARG A 36 8.72 8.99 -4.35
C ARG A 36 8.65 9.42 -2.90
N ARG A 37 8.15 8.57 -1.99
CA ARG A 37 7.79 8.98 -0.62
C ARG A 37 8.95 9.57 0.18
N THR A 38 10.19 9.15 -0.09
CA THR A 38 11.39 9.68 0.58
C THR A 38 11.71 11.12 0.21
N ASP A 39 11.22 11.59 -0.94
CA ASP A 39 11.44 12.95 -1.44
C ASP A 39 10.34 13.91 -0.97
N ILE A 40 9.31 13.40 -0.28
CA ILE A 40 8.14 14.17 0.14
C ILE A 40 8.29 14.54 1.62
N PRO A 41 8.12 15.82 2.01
CA PRO A 41 8.11 16.21 3.41
C PRO A 41 7.05 15.44 4.23
N GLU A 42 7.28 15.29 5.53
CA GLU A 42 6.51 14.36 6.37
C GLU A 42 4.99 14.59 6.34
N HIS A 43 4.52 15.81 6.58
CA HIS A 43 3.09 16.13 6.55
C HIS A 43 2.40 15.81 5.22
N PRO A 44 2.88 16.32 4.06
CA PRO A 44 2.26 15.97 2.78
C PRO A 44 2.41 14.49 2.44
N ARG A 45 3.47 13.82 2.91
CA ARG A 45 3.65 12.37 2.74
C ARG A 45 2.58 11.57 3.46
N GLN A 46 2.29 11.90 4.72
CA GLN A 46 1.21 11.28 5.50
C GLN A 46 -0.16 11.53 4.88
N TRP A 47 -0.43 12.77 4.44
CA TRP A 47 -1.69 13.12 3.78
C TRP A 47 -1.90 12.35 2.45
N LEU A 48 -0.85 12.22 1.64
CA LEU A 48 -0.89 11.43 0.40
C LEU A 48 -1.10 9.94 0.69
N ALA A 49 -0.40 9.39 1.69
CA ALA A 49 -0.59 8.01 2.13
C ALA A 49 -2.06 7.73 2.48
N TRP A 50 -2.64 8.61 3.30
CA TRP A 50 -4.05 8.55 3.69
C TRP A 50 -4.97 8.59 2.46
N ARG A 51 -4.78 9.57 1.57
CA ARG A 51 -5.63 9.79 0.39
C ARG A 51 -5.64 8.58 -0.56
N ILE A 52 -4.51 7.88 -0.69
CA ILE A 52 -4.41 6.66 -1.52
C ILE A 52 -4.99 5.45 -0.76
N SER A 53 -4.77 5.36 0.55
CA SER A 53 -5.21 4.23 1.37
C SER A 53 -6.72 4.17 1.56
N VAL A 54 -7.39 5.30 1.79
CA VAL A 54 -8.83 5.36 2.09
C VAL A 54 -9.71 4.62 1.07
N PRO A 55 -9.61 4.85 -0.26
CA PRO A 55 -10.43 4.12 -1.22
C PRO A 55 -10.14 2.62 -1.21
N LEU A 56 -8.89 2.21 -0.96
CA LEU A 56 -8.52 0.80 -0.84
C LEU A 56 -9.09 0.16 0.43
N LEU A 57 -9.06 0.87 1.56
CA LEU A 57 -9.69 0.43 2.82
C LEU A 57 -11.20 0.24 2.64
N GLN A 58 -11.88 1.19 1.97
CA GLN A 58 -13.31 1.09 1.70
C GLN A 58 -13.67 -0.09 0.78
N LYS A 59 -12.79 -0.39 -0.17
CA LYS A 59 -12.96 -1.50 -1.12
C LYS A 59 -12.71 -2.85 -0.48
N ILE A 60 -11.56 -3.03 0.18
CA ILE A 60 -11.10 -4.30 0.74
C ILE A 60 -11.83 -4.62 2.06
N ARG A 61 -12.23 -3.57 2.78
CA ARG A 61 -12.80 -3.64 4.14
C ARG A 61 -11.98 -4.56 5.05
N PRO A 62 -10.67 -4.31 5.19
CA PRO A 62 -9.81 -5.23 5.90
C PRO A 62 -10.10 -5.23 7.39
N VAL A 63 -9.87 -6.38 8.03
CA VAL A 63 -9.75 -6.49 9.48
C VAL A 63 -8.29 -6.27 9.85
N TYR A 64 -8.03 -5.31 10.72
CA TYR A 64 -6.69 -4.94 11.19
C TYR A 64 -6.73 -4.46 12.63
N ASP A 65 -5.59 -4.49 13.32
CA ASP A 65 -5.43 -3.89 14.63
C ASP A 65 -5.20 -2.37 14.48
N PRO A 66 -6.09 -1.51 14.99
CA PRO A 66 -5.93 -0.06 14.92
C PRO A 66 -4.67 0.45 15.63
N ALA A 67 -4.19 -0.24 16.66
CA ALA A 67 -3.00 0.19 17.41
C ALA A 67 -1.71 0.11 16.59
N ASN A 68 -1.68 -0.79 15.60
CA ASN A 68 -0.52 -1.06 14.76
C ASN A 68 -0.71 -0.55 13.31
N PHE A 69 -1.84 0.09 13.02
CA PHE A 69 -2.18 0.53 11.68
C PHE A 69 -1.46 1.82 11.30
N ASN A 70 -0.85 1.84 10.12
CA ASN A 70 -0.37 3.05 9.47
C ASN A 70 -0.55 2.97 7.95
N TYR A 71 -0.79 4.12 7.31
CA TYR A 71 -1.15 4.14 5.89
C TYR A 71 -0.01 3.67 4.97
N GLU A 72 1.24 4.04 5.24
CA GLU A 72 2.36 3.62 4.39
C GLU A 72 2.60 2.11 4.45
N GLY A 73 2.59 1.52 5.65
CA GLY A 73 2.75 0.08 5.85
C GLY A 73 1.60 -0.71 5.23
N PHE A 74 0.37 -0.18 5.28
CA PHE A 74 -0.76 -0.74 4.55
C PHE A 74 -0.52 -0.74 3.03
N LEU A 75 -0.07 0.38 2.46
CA LEU A 75 0.23 0.48 1.02
C LEU A 75 1.37 -0.45 0.58
N GLU A 76 2.41 -0.58 1.41
CA GLU A 76 3.50 -1.54 1.17
C GLU A 76 3.00 -2.99 1.17
N GLU A 77 2.11 -3.34 2.11
CA GLU A 77 1.52 -4.68 2.21
C GLU A 77 0.60 -4.98 1.02
N ILE A 78 -0.20 -4.00 0.60
CA ILE A 78 -1.06 -4.09 -0.60
C ILE A 78 -0.21 -4.42 -1.83
N LEU A 79 0.87 -3.68 -2.06
CA LEU A 79 1.74 -3.91 -3.21
C LEU A 79 2.38 -5.30 -3.17
N ALA A 80 2.86 -5.72 -1.99
CA ALA A 80 3.46 -7.03 -1.80
C ALA A 80 2.46 -8.15 -2.15
N ARG A 81 1.26 -8.11 -1.58
CA ARG A 81 0.21 -9.12 -1.83
C ARG A 81 -0.27 -9.13 -3.28
N TYR A 82 -0.46 -7.96 -3.88
CA TYR A 82 -0.91 -7.86 -5.27
C TYR A 82 0.06 -8.52 -6.26
N ARG A 83 1.37 -8.32 -6.05
CA ARG A 83 2.41 -8.93 -6.89
C ARG A 83 2.47 -10.45 -6.73
N VAL A 84 2.26 -10.95 -5.51
CA VAL A 84 2.15 -12.40 -5.25
C VAL A 84 0.95 -12.99 -5.98
N GLU A 85 -0.25 -12.40 -5.83
CA GLU A 85 -1.46 -12.87 -6.52
C GLU A 85 -1.32 -12.81 -8.05
N SER A 86 -0.72 -11.73 -8.57
CA SER A 86 -0.51 -11.55 -10.01
C SER A 86 0.43 -12.62 -10.61
N ARG A 87 1.40 -13.13 -9.83
CA ARG A 87 2.30 -14.20 -10.25
C ARG A 87 1.59 -15.53 -10.44
N TYR A 88 0.52 -15.79 -9.67
CA TYR A 88 -0.25 -17.04 -9.74
C TYR A 88 -1.43 -16.99 -10.73
N ARG A 89 -1.65 -15.85 -11.39
CA ARG A 89 -2.72 -15.66 -12.39
C ARG A 89 -2.31 -16.04 -13.82
N THR A 90 -1.15 -16.71 -13.96
CA THR A 90 -0.60 -17.25 -15.22
C THR A 90 -0.87 -18.74 -15.29
#